data_AF-A0A7X1ZJJ4-F1
#
_entry.id   AF-A0A7X1ZJJ4-F1
#
_cell.length_a   1.000
_cell.length_b   1.000
_cell.length_c   1.000
_cell.angle_alpha   90.00
_cell.angle_beta   90.00
_cell.angle_gamma   90.00
#
_symmetry.space_group_name_H-M   'P 1'
#
loop_
_entity.id
_entity.type
_entity.pdbx_description
1 polymer ?
#
loop_
_entity_poly.entity_id
_entity_poly.type
_entity_poly.pdbx_seq_one_letter_code
_entity_poly.pdbx_strand_id
1 'polypeptide(L)'
;QIFQDFPRLATAIMWGASRDEAMVVEHLVNIGRRSAIERTAHFFLELGQRLALIGHVTNNGFACPLNQYVLADALGLSAIHVNRILRQLRERGLITLKAQQVIILDLAGLEKLAGFDSGYLNHSHREA
;
A
#
# COMPACT_ATOMS: atom_id res chain seq x y z
N GLN A 1 4.25 18.01 -32.20
CA GLN A 1 5.27 17.34 -33.04
C GLN A 1 6.01 16.24 -32.27
N ILE A 2 6.45 16.46 -31.02
CA ILE A 2 7.15 15.47 -30.16
C ILE A 2 6.52 14.05 -30.14
N PHE A 3 5.18 13.94 -30.07
CA PHE A 3 4.49 12.64 -30.05
C PHE A 3 4.55 11.85 -31.37
N GLN A 4 4.74 12.53 -32.50
CA GLN A 4 4.91 11.88 -33.81
C GLN A 4 6.39 11.55 -34.06
N ASP A 5 7.30 12.40 -33.59
CA ASP A 5 8.74 12.25 -33.83
C ASP A 5 9.38 11.18 -32.95
N PHE A 6 8.81 10.91 -31.75
CA PHE A 6 9.35 9.96 -30.78
C PHE A 6 8.27 9.01 -30.23
N PRO A 7 7.77 8.07 -31.04
CA PRO A 7 6.65 7.20 -30.67
C PRO A 7 6.93 6.35 -29.42
N ARG A 8 8.18 5.88 -29.21
CA ARG A 8 8.53 5.13 -28.00
C ARG A 8 8.47 5.97 -26.72
N LEU A 9 8.86 7.24 -26.80
CA LEU A 9 8.76 8.18 -25.66
C LEU A 9 7.29 8.51 -25.37
N ALA A 10 6.50 8.75 -26.42
CA ALA A 10 5.06 8.94 -26.31
C ALA A 10 4.37 7.75 -25.62
N THR A 11 4.70 6.52 -26.03
CA THR A 11 4.18 5.31 -25.39
C THR A 11 4.63 5.23 -23.93
N ALA A 12 5.90 5.48 -23.60
CA ALA A 12 6.38 5.44 -22.22
C ALA A 12 5.69 6.47 -21.32
N ILE A 13 5.47 7.70 -21.81
CA ILE A 13 4.73 8.75 -21.09
C ILE A 13 3.28 8.34 -20.88
N MET A 14 2.63 7.82 -21.93
CA MET A 14 1.23 7.38 -21.85
C MET A 14 1.07 6.20 -20.87
N TRP A 15 2.01 5.26 -20.88
CA TRP A 15 2.06 4.17 -19.91
C TRP A 15 2.26 4.68 -18.48
N GLY A 16 3.17 5.64 -18.26
CA GLY A 16 3.36 6.28 -16.97
C GLY A 16 2.09 6.96 -16.47
N ALA A 17 1.47 7.79 -17.31
CA ALA A 17 0.23 8.50 -16.98
C ALA A 17 -0.95 7.54 -16.68
N SER A 18 -1.11 6.48 -17.48
CA SER A 18 -2.14 5.46 -17.23
C SER A 18 -1.91 4.69 -15.93
N ARG A 19 -0.66 4.46 -15.53
CA ARG A 19 -0.34 3.87 -14.22
C ARG A 19 -0.66 4.81 -13.06
N ASP A 20 -0.34 6.10 -13.21
CA ASP A 20 -0.66 7.11 -12.20
C ASP A 20 -2.18 7.26 -12.04
N GLU A 21 -2.93 7.29 -13.14
CA GLU A 21 -4.40 7.33 -13.11
C GLU A 21 -4.99 6.07 -12.46
N ALA A 22 -4.50 4.88 -12.84
CA ALA A 22 -4.92 3.63 -12.22
C ALA A 22 -4.64 3.62 -10.71
N MET A 23 -3.49 4.13 -10.27
CA MET A 23 -3.13 4.26 -8.86
C MET A 23 -4.05 5.24 -8.11
N VAL A 24 -4.42 6.37 -8.73
CA VAL A 24 -5.35 7.35 -8.13
C VAL A 24 -6.77 6.79 -8.04
N VAL A 25 -7.25 6.10 -9.08
CA VAL A 25 -8.56 5.45 -9.08
C VAL A 25 -8.60 4.31 -8.07
N GLU A 26 -7.56 3.48 -7.99
CA GLU A 26 -7.43 2.44 -6.96
C GLU A 26 -7.42 3.06 -5.57
N HIS A 27 -6.69 4.16 -5.36
CA HIS A 27 -6.67 4.88 -4.10
C HIS A 27 -8.05 5.43 -3.73
N LEU A 28 -8.79 6.00 -4.69
CA LEU A 28 -10.17 6.48 -4.50
C LEU A 28 -11.15 5.34 -4.19
N VAL A 29 -11.04 4.20 -4.85
CA VAL A 29 -11.85 2.99 -4.56
C VAL A 29 -11.49 2.44 -3.18
N ASN A 30 -10.21 2.42 -2.82
CA ASN A 30 -9.72 2.03 -1.50
C ASN A 30 -10.21 2.98 -0.41
N ILE A 31 -10.35 4.27 -0.69
CA ILE A 31 -10.98 5.25 0.20
C ILE A 31 -12.50 5.05 0.31
N GLY A 32 -13.18 4.68 -0.78
CA GLY A 32 -14.64 4.68 -0.87
C GLY A 32 -15.35 3.41 -0.40
N ARG A 33 -14.69 2.25 -0.40
CA ARG A 33 -15.31 0.96 -0.03
C ARG A 33 -14.77 0.31 1.25
N ARG A 34 -13.60 0.74 1.74
CA ARG A 34 -12.98 0.19 2.95
C ARG A 34 -13.16 1.15 4.12
N SER A 35 -13.51 0.60 5.27
CA SER A 35 -13.39 1.31 6.53
C SER A 35 -11.94 1.71 6.82
N ALA A 36 -11.74 2.69 7.69
CA ALA A 36 -10.40 3.20 8.01
C ALA A 36 -9.43 2.10 8.48
N ILE A 37 -9.92 1.09 9.20
CA ILE A 37 -9.10 -0.04 9.67
C ILE A 37 -8.70 -0.97 8.52
N GLU A 38 -9.62 -1.29 7.62
CA GLU A 38 -9.36 -2.15 6.45
C GLU A 38 -8.39 -1.46 5.47
N ARG A 39 -8.58 -0.15 5.22
CA ARG A 39 -7.68 0.65 4.40
C ARG A 39 -6.27 0.73 4.97
N THR A 40 -6.14 0.87 6.29
CA THR A 40 -4.84 0.91 6.97
C THR A 40 -4.16 -0.46 6.93
N ALA A 41 -4.90 -1.55 7.13
CA ALA A 41 -4.40 -2.91 7.00
C ALA A 41 -3.88 -3.19 5.58
N HIS A 42 -4.68 -2.82 4.57
CA HIS A 42 -4.31 -2.94 3.16
C HIS A 42 -3.02 -2.17 2.83
N PHE A 43 -2.90 -0.93 3.31
CA PHE A 43 -1.71 -0.11 3.11
C PHE A 43 -0.44 -0.79 3.63
N PHE A 44 -0.47 -1.40 4.83
CA PHE A 44 0.70 -2.08 5.36
C PHE A 44 1.03 -3.39 4.63
N LEU A 45 0.03 -4.13 4.15
CA LEU A 45 0.24 -5.32 3.31
C LEU A 45 0.92 -4.93 1.99
N GLU A 46 0.39 -3.90 1.32
CA GLU A 46 0.93 -3.41 0.05
C GLU A 46 2.35 -2.88 0.21
N LEU A 47 2.61 -2.08 1.25
CA LEU A 47 3.95 -1.56 1.54
C LEU A 47 4.94 -2.71 1.83
N GLY A 48 4.53 -3.70 2.61
CA GLY A 48 5.34 -4.89 2.89
C GLY A 48 5.67 -5.67 1.62
N GLN A 49 4.70 -5.90 0.74
CA GLN A 49 4.93 -6.57 -0.54
C GLN A 49 5.86 -5.78 -1.46
N ARG A 50 5.67 -4.46 -1.60
CA ARG A 50 6.56 -3.61 -2.40
C ARG A 50 7.99 -3.65 -1.88
N LEU A 51 8.20 -3.66 -0.57
CA LEU A 51 9.51 -3.80 0.05
C LEU A 51 10.10 -5.22 -0.13
N ALA A 52 9.25 -6.25 -0.21
CA ALA A 52 9.67 -7.62 -0.48
C ALA A 52 10.30 -7.79 -1.86
N LEU A 53 9.77 -7.10 -2.87
CA LEU A 53 10.32 -7.11 -4.22
C LEU A 53 11.77 -6.61 -4.30
N ILE A 54 12.18 -5.76 -3.35
CA ILE A 54 13.53 -5.19 -3.29
C ILE A 54 14.36 -5.74 -2.11
N GLY A 55 13.90 -6.81 -1.45
CA GLY A 55 14.64 -7.47 -0.37
C GLY A 55 14.70 -6.70 0.96
N HIS A 56 13.83 -5.71 1.16
CA HIS A 56 13.80 -4.84 2.35
C HIS A 56 12.75 -5.26 3.39
N VAL A 57 12.56 -6.56 3.57
CA VAL A 57 11.71 -7.17 4.61
C VAL A 57 12.57 -7.98 5.55
N THR A 58 12.20 -7.96 6.82
CA THR A 58 12.63 -8.92 7.83
C THR A 58 11.63 -10.08 7.90
N ASN A 59 11.94 -11.15 8.66
CA ASN A 59 11.13 -12.38 8.72
C ASN A 59 9.61 -12.18 8.83
N ASN A 60 9.13 -11.13 9.50
CA ASN A 60 7.71 -10.86 9.68
C ASN A 60 7.36 -9.37 9.63
N GLY A 61 8.15 -8.53 8.97
CA GLY A 61 7.96 -7.09 9.08
C GLY A 61 8.95 -6.25 8.29
N PHE A 62 8.83 -4.94 8.37
CA PHE A 62 9.66 -4.02 7.60
C PHE A 62 9.89 -2.70 8.32
N ALA A 63 10.96 -2.01 7.93
CA ALA A 63 11.23 -0.66 8.40
C ALA A 63 10.18 0.31 7.85
N CYS A 64 9.57 1.07 8.75
CA CYS A 64 8.59 2.09 8.43
C CYS A 64 9.00 3.40 9.14
N PRO A 65 9.80 4.26 8.48
CA PRO A 65 10.19 5.56 9.02
C PRO A 65 9.06 6.60 8.94
N LEU A 66 7.86 6.19 8.50
CA LEU A 66 6.72 7.09 8.34
C LEU A 66 6.13 7.42 9.70
N ASN A 67 6.06 8.71 10.02
CA ASN A 67 5.36 9.18 11.19
C ASN A 67 3.83 9.21 10.94
N GLN A 68 3.07 9.40 12.03
CA GLN A 68 1.61 9.43 12.00
C GLN A 68 0.99 10.50 11.10
N TYR A 69 1.69 11.61 10.81
CA TYR A 69 1.20 12.65 9.91
C TYR A 69 1.33 12.21 8.45
N VAL A 70 2.47 11.63 8.08
CA VAL A 70 2.67 11.07 6.74
C VAL A 70 1.70 9.90 6.48
N LEU A 71 1.50 9.04 7.48
CA LEU A 71 0.48 7.98 7.40
C LEU A 71 -0.93 8.56 7.27
N ALA A 72 -1.23 9.66 7.96
CA ALA A 72 -2.52 10.33 7.89
C ALA A 72 -2.80 10.88 6.48
N ASP A 73 -1.83 11.56 5.89
CA ASP A 73 -1.92 12.09 4.54
C ASP A 73 -2.10 10.95 3.52
N ALA A 74 -1.30 9.89 3.64
CA ALA A 74 -1.38 8.72 2.76
C ALA A 74 -2.70 7.94 2.90
N LEU A 75 -3.34 7.98 4.07
CA LEU A 75 -4.58 7.25 4.35
C LEU A 75 -5.82 8.14 4.26
N GLY A 76 -5.70 9.44 3.99
CA GLY A 76 -6.83 10.38 4.08
C GLY A 76 -7.51 10.36 5.46
N LEU A 77 -6.72 10.32 6.54
CA LEU A 77 -7.17 10.30 7.93
C LEU A 77 -6.53 11.46 8.70
N SER A 78 -7.09 11.81 9.86
CA SER A 78 -6.35 12.65 10.81
C SER A 78 -5.29 11.81 11.54
N ALA A 79 -4.20 12.44 11.99
CA ALA A 79 -3.16 11.76 12.77
C ALA A 79 -3.70 11.06 14.05
N ILE A 80 -4.74 11.64 14.68
CA ILE A 80 -5.41 11.03 15.84
C ILE A 80 -6.20 9.78 15.42
N HIS A 81 -6.86 9.82 14.25
CA HIS A 81 -7.52 8.63 13.71
C HIS A 81 -6.51 7.54 13.34
N VAL A 82 -5.37 7.86 12.73
CA VAL A 82 -4.31 6.87 12.47
C VAL A 82 -3.88 6.18 13.75
N ASN A 83 -3.59 6.94 14.82
CA ASN A 83 -3.24 6.35 16.12
C ASN A 83 -4.32 5.42 16.67
N ARG A 84 -5.59 5.81 16.56
CA ARG A 84 -6.72 4.95 16.98
C ARG A 84 -6.74 3.65 16.18
N ILE A 85 -6.54 3.71 14.87
CA ILE A 85 -6.53 2.51 14.02
C ILE A 85 -5.33 1.62 14.31
N LEU A 86 -4.12 2.19 14.45
CA LEU A 86 -2.92 1.44 14.82
C LEU A 86 -3.09 0.74 16.17
N ARG A 87 -3.73 1.42 17.14
CA ARG A 87 -4.08 0.81 18.42
C ARG A 87 -5.04 -0.35 18.25
N GLN A 88 -6.11 -0.21 17.46
CA GLN A 88 -7.07 -1.28 17.21
C GLN A 88 -6.42 -2.49 16.53
N LEU A 89 -5.55 -2.28 15.53
CA LEU A 89 -4.83 -3.35 14.86
C LEU A 89 -3.90 -4.11 15.83
N ARG A 90 -3.26 -3.38 16.74
CA ARG A 90 -2.43 -3.96 17.81
C ARG A 90 -3.26 -4.75 18.83
N GLU A 91 -4.39 -4.21 19.27
CA GLU A 91 -5.31 -4.89 20.20
C GLU A 91 -5.91 -6.17 19.59
N ARG A 92 -6.08 -6.21 18.26
CA ARG A 92 -6.48 -7.41 17.52
C ARG A 92 -5.33 -8.40 17.26
N GLY A 93 -4.10 -8.07 17.66
CA GLY A 93 -2.94 -8.92 17.43
C GLY A 93 -2.55 -9.09 15.96
N LEU A 94 -2.88 -8.12 15.09
CA LEU A 94 -2.62 -8.23 13.65
C LEU A 94 -1.27 -7.62 13.26
N ILE A 95 -1.03 -6.39 13.68
CA ILE A 95 0.25 -5.70 13.49
C ILE A 95 0.66 -4.94 14.74
N THR A 96 1.95 -4.66 14.86
CA THR A 96 2.47 -3.66 15.80
C THR A 96 3.45 -2.74 15.08
N LEU A 97 3.35 -1.43 15.34
CA LEU A 97 4.30 -0.43 14.86
C LEU A 97 5.05 0.12 16.07
N LYS A 98 6.32 -0.22 16.21
CA LYS A 98 7.18 0.23 17.32
C LYS A 98 8.57 0.52 16.81
N ALA A 99 9.19 1.59 17.31
CA ALA A 99 10.57 1.97 16.96
C ALA A 99 10.81 2.01 15.43
N GLN A 100 9.85 2.55 14.67
CA GLN A 100 9.90 2.63 13.20
C GLN A 100 9.96 1.25 12.50
N GLN A 101 9.45 0.20 13.14
CA GLN A 101 9.32 -1.14 12.57
C GLN A 101 7.87 -1.57 12.60
N VAL A 102 7.34 -1.97 11.45
CA VAL A 102 6.08 -2.70 11.34
C VAL A 102 6.40 -4.17 11.52
N ILE A 103 5.74 -4.83 12.45
CA ILE A 103 5.78 -6.28 12.63
C ILE A 103 4.36 -6.79 12.38
N ILE A 104 4.23 -7.70 11.42
CA ILE A 104 3.02 -8.43 11.10
C ILE A 104 2.99 -9.66 12.01
N LEU A 105 2.00 -9.69 12.90
CA LEU A 105 1.82 -10.74 13.91
C LEU A 105 0.94 -11.87 13.39
N ASP A 106 -0.07 -11.53 12.60
CA ASP A 106 -0.98 -12.47 11.94
C ASP A 106 -1.24 -11.99 10.51
N LEU A 107 -0.47 -12.54 9.55
CA LEU A 107 -0.59 -12.18 8.14
C LEU A 107 -1.96 -12.57 7.56
N ALA A 108 -2.43 -13.79 7.85
CA ALA A 108 -3.69 -14.29 7.31
C ALA A 108 -4.90 -13.49 7.86
N GLY A 109 -4.88 -13.16 9.15
CA GLY A 109 -5.88 -12.29 9.77
C GLY A 109 -5.87 -10.88 9.19
N LEU A 110 -4.67 -10.33 8.90
CA LEU A 110 -4.51 -9.01 8.30
C LEU A 110 -5.00 -8.97 6.85
N GLU A 111 -4.68 -9.98 6.04
CA GLU A 111 -5.16 -10.14 4.65
C GLU A 111 -6.68 -10.25 4.61
N LYS A 112 -7.25 -11.10 5.48
CA LYS A 112 -8.71 -11.24 5.61
C LYS A 112 -9.39 -9.93 6.01
N LEU A 113 -8.82 -9.20 6.96
CA LEU A 113 -9.34 -7.88 7.36
C LEU A 113 -9.27 -6.88 6.20
N ALA A 114 -8.17 -6.86 5.46
CA ALA A 114 -7.98 -5.91 4.36
C ALA A 114 -8.78 -6.28 3.10
N GLY A 115 -9.35 -7.48 3.02
CA GLY A 115 -9.86 -8.05 1.78
C GLY A 115 -8.76 -8.05 0.71
N PHE A 116 -7.54 -8.39 1.11
CA PHE A 116 -6.35 -8.29 0.28
C PHE A 116 -6.18 -9.57 -0.53
N ASP A 117 -6.18 -9.42 -1.86
CA ASP A 117 -5.84 -10.50 -2.79
C ASP A 117 -4.55 -10.15 -3.51
N SER A 118 -3.49 -10.93 -3.24
CA SER A 118 -2.19 -10.78 -3.90
C SER A 118 -2.25 -10.90 -5.43
N GLY A 119 -3.33 -11.45 -5.99
CA GLY A 119 -3.56 -11.59 -7.43
C GLY A 119 -3.62 -10.27 -8.20
N TYR A 120 -4.01 -9.15 -7.58
CA TYR A 120 -4.10 -7.86 -8.27
C TYR A 120 -2.72 -7.28 -8.63
N LEU A 121 -1.71 -7.45 -7.77
CA LEU A 121 -0.35 -6.94 -7.99
C LEU A 121 0.48 -7.80 -8.97
N ASN A 122 0.05 -9.04 -9.24
CA ASN A 122 0.72 -9.95 -10.18
C ASN A 122 0.51 -9.61 -11.67
N HIS A 123 -0.16 -8.51 -12.01
CA HIS A 123 -0.34 -8.07 -13.41
C HIS A 123 0.92 -7.48 -14.07
N SER A 124 2.10 -7.61 -13.45
CA SER A 124 3.37 -7.10 -14.00
C SER A 124 4.33 -8.17 -14.55
N HIS A 125 3.90 -9.43 -14.70
CA HIS A 125 4.70 -10.46 -15.38
C HIS A 125 3.85 -11.37 -16.31
N ARG A 126 3.38 -10.80 -17.43
CA ARG A 126 3.29 -11.47 -18.74
C ARG A 126 3.91 -10.45 -19.72
N GLU A 127 5.14 -10.64 -20.17
CA GLU A 127 5.53 -11.32 -21.43
C GLU A 127 7.05 -11.56 -21.31
N ALA A 128 7.58 -12.79 -21.46
CA ALA A 128 7.81 -13.55 -22.70
C ALA A 128 8.81 -12.84 -23.63
#